data_AF-A0AAV6X6T0-F1
#
_entry.id   AF-A0AAV6X6T0-F1
#
_cell.length_a   1.000
_cell.length_b   1.000
_cell.length_c   1.000
_cell.angle_alpha   90.00
_cell.angle_beta   90.00
_cell.angle_gamma   90.00
#
_symmetry.space_group_name_H-M   'P 1'
#
loop_
_entity.id
_entity.type
_entity.pdbx_description
1 polymer ?
#
loop_
_entity_poly.entity_id
_entity_poly.type
_entity_poly.pdbx_seq_one_letter_code
_entity_poly.pdbx_strand_id
1 'polypeptide(L)'
;MCLKSPVHNFFTKLTFIVNLVNASSKRHDQLRDAQASIIDDLIANNELETGSGLNQIGTLQRVSDTRWSSHMASIRSILKMYDATYSVLQSITKEGNYSQRGDAHAACDAMTSHE
;
A
#
# COMPACT_ATOMS: atom_id res chain seq x y z
N MET A 1 -31.37 -1.66 4.67
CA MET A 1 -29.93 -1.52 4.92
C MET A 1 -29.21 -2.20 3.75
N CYS A 2 -28.68 -1.45 2.79
CA CYS A 2 -27.96 -2.06 1.66
C CYS A 2 -26.60 -2.57 2.16
N LEU A 3 -26.43 -3.88 2.20
CA LEU A 3 -25.11 -4.50 2.29
C LEU A 3 -24.31 -4.01 1.07
N LYS A 4 -23.25 -3.24 1.32
CA LYS A 4 -22.29 -2.90 0.28
C LYS A 4 -21.69 -4.20 -0.25
N SER A 5 -21.63 -4.33 -1.57
CA SER A 5 -21.02 -5.49 -2.23
C SER A 5 -19.59 -5.72 -1.70
N PRO A 6 -19.13 -6.98 -1.55
CA PRO A 6 -17.75 -7.29 -1.15
C PRO A 6 -16.72 -6.53 -1.97
N VAL A 7 -16.97 -6.38 -3.28
CA VAL A 7 -16.11 -5.59 -4.19
C VAL A 7 -16.04 -4.12 -3.79
N HIS A 8 -17.18 -3.53 -3.41
CA HIS A 8 -17.22 -2.14 -2.94
C HIS A 8 -16.49 -1.97 -1.60
N ASN A 9 -16.63 -2.93 -0.69
CA ASN A 9 -15.92 -2.90 0.60
C ASN A 9 -14.41 -2.99 0.41
N PHE A 10 -13.96 -3.89 -0.46
CA PHE A 10 -12.55 -4.00 -0.85
C PHE A 10 -11.99 -2.66 -1.34
N PHE A 11 -12.64 -2.01 -2.32
CA PHE A 11 -12.15 -0.73 -2.85
C PHE A 11 -12.24 0.41 -1.84
N THR A 12 -13.20 0.37 -0.91
CA THR A 12 -13.28 1.35 0.18
C THR A 12 -12.08 1.23 1.12
N LYS A 13 -11.76 -0.01 1.56
CA LYS A 13 -10.59 -0.31 2.39
C LYS A 13 -9.29 0.06 1.68
N LEU A 14 -9.16 -0.29 0.39
CA LEU A 14 -8.00 0.05 -0.43
C LEU A 14 -7.78 1.56 -0.50
N THR A 15 -8.84 2.32 -0.76
CA THR A 15 -8.78 3.80 -0.85
C THR A 15 -8.38 4.41 0.49
N PHE A 16 -8.91 3.88 1.59
CA PHE A 16 -8.55 4.31 2.94
C PHE A 16 -7.05 4.13 3.21
N ILE A 17 -6.49 2.94 2.93
CA ILE A 17 -5.06 2.64 3.13
C ILE A 17 -4.18 3.57 2.29
N VAL A 18 -4.48 3.70 1.00
CA VAL A 18 -3.70 4.57 0.08
C VAL A 18 -3.71 6.02 0.56
N ASN A 19 -4.87 6.54 0.95
CA ASN A 19 -4.97 7.90 1.46
C ASN A 19 -4.22 8.07 2.78
N LEU A 20 -4.28 7.10 3.69
CA LEU A 20 -3.60 7.18 4.97
C LEU A 20 -2.08 7.26 4.79
N VAL A 21 -1.50 6.40 3.96
CA VAL A 21 -0.05 6.38 3.72
C VAL A 21 0.40 7.64 2.96
N ASN A 22 -0.40 8.10 1.99
CA ASN A 22 -0.05 9.25 1.16
C ASN A 22 -0.42 10.62 1.77
N ALA A 23 -1.08 10.65 2.93
CA ALA A 23 -1.54 11.89 3.56
C ALA A 23 -0.41 12.72 4.21
N SER A 24 0.86 12.27 4.17
CA SER A 24 2.01 13.07 4.58
C SER A 24 3.24 12.72 3.75
N SER A 25 3.99 13.74 3.32
CA SER A 25 5.26 13.56 2.61
C SER A 25 6.22 12.67 3.38
N LYS A 26 6.31 12.83 4.71
CA LYS A 26 7.16 11.98 5.57
C LYS A 26 6.83 10.49 5.43
N ARG A 27 5.53 10.13 5.45
CA ARG A 27 5.09 8.73 5.34
C ARG A 27 5.30 8.18 3.93
N HIS A 28 5.14 9.04 2.92
CA HIS A 28 5.43 8.69 1.54
C HIS A 28 6.92 8.39 1.33
N ASP A 29 7.80 9.17 1.96
CA ASP A 29 9.25 8.91 1.92
C ASP A 29 9.60 7.62 2.67
N GLN A 30 9.03 7.40 3.87
CA GLN A 30 9.18 6.12 4.60
C GLN A 30 8.72 4.92 3.77
N LEU A 31 7.64 5.06 3.01
CA LEU A 31 7.15 4.00 2.11
C LEU A 31 8.16 3.70 1.01
N ARG A 32 8.77 4.73 0.41
CA ARG A 32 9.80 4.56 -0.62
C ARG A 32 11.05 3.90 -0.07
N ASP A 33 11.50 4.34 1.10
CA ASP A 33 12.70 3.79 1.75
C ASP A 33 12.48 2.32 2.13
N ALA A 34 11.33 1.99 2.71
CA ALA A 34 10.96 0.61 3.04
C ALA A 34 10.89 -0.27 1.78
N GLN A 35 10.30 0.26 0.69
CA GLN A 35 10.23 -0.47 -0.58
C GLN A 35 11.63 -0.69 -1.20
N ALA A 36 12.51 0.31 -1.13
CA ALA A 36 13.88 0.20 -1.61
C ALA A 36 14.65 -0.87 -0.83
N SER A 37 14.53 -0.88 0.50
CA SER A 37 15.15 -1.90 1.36
C SER A 37 14.67 -3.32 1.01
N ILE A 38 13.36 -3.50 0.79
CA ILE A 38 12.81 -4.81 0.40
C ILE A 38 13.36 -5.24 -0.97
N ILE A 39 13.44 -4.31 -1.94
CA ILE A 39 14.00 -4.60 -3.26
C ILE A 39 15.48 -4.98 -3.14
N ASP A 40 16.27 -4.25 -2.35
CA ASP A 40 17.68 -4.53 -2.12
C ASP A 40 17.89 -5.91 -1.47
N ASP A 41 17.07 -6.27 -0.48
CA ASP A 41 17.10 -7.59 0.16
C ASP A 41 16.75 -8.72 -0.82
N LEU A 42 15.72 -8.53 -1.65
CA LEU A 42 15.34 -9.49 -2.68
C LEU A 42 16.43 -9.67 -3.75
N ILE A 43 17.14 -8.60 -4.11
CA ILE A 43 18.28 -8.64 -5.02
C ILE A 43 19.44 -9.39 -4.37
N ALA A 44 19.78 -9.07 -3.11
CA ALA A 44 20.85 -9.72 -2.36
C ALA A 44 20.63 -11.23 -2.21
N ASN A 45 19.37 -11.64 -2.06
CA ASN A 45 18.97 -13.05 -1.97
C ASN A 45 18.84 -13.74 -3.34
N ASN A 46 19.12 -13.04 -4.45
CA ASN A 46 18.91 -13.50 -5.84
C ASN A 46 17.46 -13.92 -6.14
N GLU A 47 16.49 -13.41 -5.38
CA GLU A 47 15.06 -13.64 -5.60
C GLU A 47 14.51 -12.68 -6.67
N LEU A 48 15.25 -11.61 -6.99
CA LEU A 48 15.01 -10.70 -8.11
C LEU A 48 16.24 -10.61 -9.03
N GLU A 49 16.11 -11.10 -10.27
CA GLU A 49 17.12 -10.88 -11.31
C GLU A 49 17.12 -9.41 -11.77
N THR A 50 18.25 -8.71 -11.60
CA THR A 50 18.46 -7.33 -12.05
C THR A 50 19.04 -7.27 -13.46
N GLY A 51 18.37 -7.93 -14.42
CA GLY A 51 18.64 -7.73 -15.84
C GLY A 51 18.00 -6.44 -16.36
N SER A 52 18.78 -5.57 -17.02
CA SER A 52 18.27 -4.31 -17.57
C SER A 52 17.20 -4.57 -18.66
N GLY A 53 15.93 -4.40 -18.30
CA GLY A 53 14.82 -4.54 -19.25
C GLY A 53 13.39 -4.36 -18.72
N LEU A 54 13.14 -4.42 -17.40
CA LEU A 54 11.77 -4.43 -16.85
C LEU A 54 11.53 -3.50 -15.62
N ASN A 55 12.56 -2.81 -15.12
CA ASN A 55 12.54 -2.09 -13.83
C ASN A 55 12.10 -0.62 -13.92
N GLN A 56 11.05 -0.31 -14.69
CA GLN A 56 10.35 0.96 -14.49
C GLN A 56 9.45 0.84 -13.26
N ILE A 57 9.99 1.24 -12.11
CA ILE A 57 9.28 1.39 -10.83
C ILE A 57 8.14 2.39 -11.06
N GLY A 58 6.92 1.87 -11.17
CA GLY A 58 5.72 2.68 -11.29
C GLY A 58 5.38 3.34 -9.96
N THR A 59 5.41 4.66 -9.91
CA THR A 59 4.78 5.43 -8.83
C THR A 59 3.30 5.09 -8.71
N LEU A 60 2.79 5.01 -7.47
CA LEU A 60 1.36 4.87 -7.14
C LEU A 60 0.51 5.83 -7.98
N GLN A 61 -0.18 5.29 -8.99
CA GLN A 61 -1.10 6.07 -9.81
C GLN A 61 -2.33 6.44 -8.98
N ARG A 62 -2.66 7.74 -8.97
CA ARG A 62 -3.92 8.25 -8.41
C ARG A 62 -5.10 7.57 -9.09
N VAL A 63 -6.05 7.10 -8.27
CA VAL A 63 -7.35 6.62 -8.75
C VAL A 63 -8.04 7.76 -9.48
N SER A 64 -8.26 7.57 -10.78
CA SER A 64 -9.14 8.42 -11.57
C SER A 64 -10.35 7.58 -11.95
N ASP A 65 -11.54 8.09 -11.66
CA ASP A 65 -12.81 7.48 -12.01
C ASP A 65 -12.92 7.43 -13.53
N THR A 66 -12.84 6.22 -14.12
CA THR A 66 -13.59 5.83 -15.35
C THR A 66 -13.17 4.51 -15.99
N ARG A 67 -12.06 3.84 -15.63
CA ARG A 67 -11.66 2.60 -16.33
C ARG A 67 -11.04 1.57 -15.41
N TRP A 68 -11.56 0.34 -15.45
CA TRP A 68 -11.09 -0.89 -14.76
C TRP A 68 -9.56 -1.06 -14.69
N SER A 69 -8.83 -0.50 -15.67
CA SER A 69 -7.37 -0.45 -15.70
C SER A 69 -6.74 0.28 -14.51
N SER A 70 -7.35 1.36 -13.99
CA SER A 70 -6.82 2.11 -12.83
C SER A 70 -6.97 1.31 -11.54
N HIS A 71 -8.11 0.68 -11.32
CA HIS A 71 -8.34 -0.25 -10.21
C HIS A 71 -7.32 -1.39 -10.21
N MET A 72 -7.10 -2.02 -11.38
CA MET A 72 -6.11 -3.07 -11.53
C MET A 72 -4.67 -2.57 -11.32
N ALA A 73 -4.36 -1.33 -11.71
CA ALA A 73 -3.07 -0.72 -11.44
C ALA A 73 -2.87 -0.47 -9.93
N SER A 74 -3.88 0.04 -9.22
CA SER A 74 -3.81 0.25 -7.77
C SER A 74 -3.67 -1.06 -6.99
N ILE A 75 -4.42 -2.11 -7.38
CA ILE A 75 -4.30 -3.44 -6.78
C ILE A 75 -2.89 -4.01 -7.01
N ARG A 76 -2.37 -3.95 -8.25
CA ARG A 76 -1.00 -4.40 -8.53
C ARG A 76 0.05 -3.59 -7.76
N SER A 77 -0.14 -2.29 -7.62
CA SER A 77 0.78 -1.43 -6.87
C SER A 77 0.82 -1.79 -5.40
N ILE A 78 -0.34 -2.03 -4.77
CA ILE A 78 -0.38 -2.37 -3.35
C ILE A 78 0.15 -3.78 -3.08
N LEU A 79 -0.10 -4.74 -3.98
CA LEU A 79 0.49 -6.09 -3.90
C LEU A 79 2.02 -6.04 -3.97
N LYS A 80 2.58 -5.23 -4.89
CA LYS A 80 4.03 -5.05 -5.01
C LYS A 80 4.67 -4.35 -3.82
N MET A 81 3.88 -3.58 -3.08
CA MET A 81 4.34 -2.77 -1.94
C MET A 81 3.71 -3.23 -0.63
N TYR A 82 3.24 -4.48 -0.55
CA TYR A 82 2.44 -4.95 0.59
C TYR A 82 3.24 -4.83 1.89
N ASP A 83 4.46 -5.37 1.91
CA ASP A 83 5.32 -5.36 3.09
C ASP A 83 5.76 -3.94 3.48
N ALA A 84 6.11 -3.10 2.49
CA ALA A 84 6.46 -1.70 2.73
C ALA A 84 5.29 -0.90 3.31
N THR A 85 4.09 -1.08 2.75
CA THR A 85 2.86 -0.42 3.20
C THR A 85 2.54 -0.85 4.63
N TYR A 86 2.61 -2.14 4.92
CA TYR A 86 2.35 -2.69 6.24
C TYR A 86 3.36 -2.18 7.29
N SER A 87 4.65 -2.12 6.93
CA SER A 87 5.71 -1.55 7.78
C SER A 87 5.43 -0.08 8.16
N VAL A 88 5.01 0.74 7.19
CA VAL A 88 4.64 2.13 7.45
C VAL A 88 3.42 2.23 8.38
N LEU A 89 2.39 1.41 8.18
CA LEU A 89 1.23 1.39 9.10
C LEU A 89 1.62 1.00 10.52
N GLN A 90 2.52 0.03 10.69
CA GLN A 90 3.05 -0.33 12.01
C GLN A 90 3.81 0.81 12.68
N SER A 91 4.59 1.60 11.93
CA SER A 91 5.26 2.78 12.47
C SER A 91 4.26 3.84 12.95
N ILE A 92 3.18 4.10 12.20
CA ILE A 92 2.11 5.03 12.60
C ILE A 92 1.39 4.54 13.86
N THR A 93 1.21 3.22 14.00
CA THR A 93 0.58 2.63 15.20
C THR A 93 1.42 2.87 16.47
N LYS A 94 2.74 2.99 16.32
CA LYS A 94 3.67 3.27 17.43
C LYS A 94 3.85 4.77 17.67
N GLU A 95 3.99 5.57 16.62
CA GLU A 95 4.45 6.97 16.69
C GLU A 95 3.35 8.01 16.51
N GLY A 96 2.19 7.63 15.95
CA GLY A 96 1.10 8.55 15.64
C GLY A 96 0.37 9.08 16.87
N ASN A 97 -0.43 10.12 16.68
CA ASN A 97 -1.39 10.57 17.70
C ASN A 97 -2.54 9.56 17.86
N TYR A 98 -3.41 9.74 18.88
CA TYR A 98 -4.49 8.79 19.19
C TYR A 98 -5.37 8.45 17.97
N SER A 99 -5.79 9.45 17.19
CA SER A 99 -6.59 9.24 15.98
C SER A 99 -5.83 8.46 14.92
N GLN A 100 -4.59 8.86 14.64
CA GLN A 100 -3.74 8.22 13.64
C GLN A 100 -3.42 6.77 13.99
N ARG A 101 -3.26 6.45 15.28
CA ARG A 101 -3.06 5.08 15.75
C ARG A 101 -4.31 4.23 15.52
N GLY A 102 -5.50 4.77 15.80
CA GLY A 102 -6.76 4.10 15.50
C GLY A 102 -6.93 3.81 14.00
N ASP A 103 -6.66 4.82 13.16
CA ASP A 103 -6.73 4.69 11.71
C ASP A 103 -5.72 3.66 11.17
N ALA A 104 -4.49 3.67 11.70
CA ALA A 104 -3.46 2.71 11.32
C ALA A 104 -3.78 1.28 11.75
N HIS A 105 -4.36 1.09 12.94
CA HIS A 105 -4.79 -0.22 13.41
C HIS A 105 -5.90 -0.78 12.50
N ALA A 106 -6.91 0.02 12.18
CA ALA A 106 -7.97 -0.36 11.25
C ALA A 106 -7.44 -0.66 9.84
N ALA A 107 -6.41 0.07 9.38
CA ALA A 107 -5.75 -0.19 8.10
C ALA A 107 -4.96 -1.52 8.12
N CYS A 108 -4.25 -1.84 9.20
CA CYS A 108 -3.57 -3.13 9.38
C CYS A 108 -4.57 -4.28 9.34
N ASP A 109 -5.66 -4.18 10.12
CA ASP A 109 -6.72 -5.19 10.14
C ASP A 109 -7.32 -5.38 8.74
N ALA A 110 -7.54 -4.28 8.01
CA ALA A 110 -8.05 -4.33 6.64
C ALA A 110 -7.08 -4.99 5.64
N MET A 111 -5.77 -4.89 5.85
CA MET A 111 -4.76 -5.55 5.00
C MET A 111 -4.64 -7.05 5.27
N THR A 112 -4.78 -7.47 6.53
CA THR A 112 -4.65 -8.89 6.94
C THR A 112 -5.98 -9.64 6.98
N SER A 113 -7.11 -8.92 6.90
CA SER A 113 -8.44 -9.52 6.84
C SER A 113 -8.61 -10.31 5.54
N HIS A 114 -8.77 -11.62 5.69
CA HIS A 114 -9.33 -12.46 4.64
C HIS A 114 -10.86 -12.35 4.74
N GLU A 115 -11.47 -11.43 3.96
CA GLU A 115 -12.92 -11.54 3.72
C GLU A 115 -13.24 -12.86 3.00
#